data_AF-A0A6L6IRY0-F1
#
_entry.id   AF-A0A6L6IRY0-F1
#
_cell.length_a   1.000
_cell.length_b   1.000
_cell.length_c   1.000
_cell.angle_alpha   90.00
_cell.angle_beta   90.00
_cell.angle_gamma   90.00
#
_symmetry.space_group_name_H-M   'P 1'
#
loop_
_entity.id
_entity.type
_entity.pdbx_description
1 polymer ?
#
loop_
_entity_poly.entity_id
_entity_poly.type
_entity_poly.pdbx_seq_one_letter_code
_entity_poly.pdbx_strand_id
1 'polypeptide(L)'
;DNPQVQGLTSRHLAYVIYTSGSTGMPKGVMVEHKGVLNYLYFANKKYGSNRCINSVLSSSIAFDATVTSLYTPWLSGGLVDIIKDGEELNVLPSTIMEVKNKTIVKVTPSLLSAMGKVFEVDKKMNIEVSFIVGGEQLPSSVLSVIKDISDGFKIFNEYGPTEAVVGCCIFDTRSFETEFDSVPVGKAIANTRLYLLNEQR
;
A
#
# COMPACT_ATOMS: atom_id res chain seq x y z
N ASP A 1 -15.57 23.75 5.69
CA ASP A 1 -16.75 23.52 4.83
C ASP A 1 -16.58 22.27 3.98
N ASN A 2 -17.56 21.37 3.97
CA ASN A 2 -17.55 20.17 3.12
C ASN A 2 -18.28 20.51 1.79
N PRO A 3 -17.59 20.63 0.65
CA PRO A 3 -18.19 21.08 -0.60
C PRO A 3 -19.29 20.11 -1.04
N GLN A 4 -20.51 20.62 -1.16
CA GLN A 4 -21.64 19.86 -1.71
C GLN A 4 -21.69 20.07 -3.22
N VAL A 5 -21.35 19.02 -3.97
CA VAL A 5 -21.45 19.04 -5.43
C VAL A 5 -22.78 18.39 -5.83
N GLN A 6 -23.72 19.18 -6.32
CA GLN A 6 -25.05 18.70 -6.69
C GLN A 6 -24.95 17.60 -7.77
N GLY A 7 -25.64 16.48 -7.56
CA GLY A 7 -25.64 15.36 -8.49
C GLY A 7 -24.41 14.44 -8.40
N LEU A 8 -23.43 14.73 -7.54
CA LEU A 8 -22.32 13.82 -7.28
C LEU A 8 -22.84 12.50 -6.68
N THR A 9 -22.40 11.39 -7.26
CA THR A 9 -22.73 10.03 -6.81
C THR A 9 -21.47 9.17 -6.79
N SER A 10 -21.54 8.01 -6.13
CA SER A 10 -20.42 7.06 -6.07
C SER A 10 -19.99 6.49 -7.43
N ARG A 11 -20.78 6.70 -8.49
CA ARG A 11 -20.46 6.24 -9.86
C ARG A 11 -19.66 7.26 -10.68
N HIS A 12 -19.44 8.46 -10.15
CA HIS A 12 -18.58 9.44 -10.80
C HIS A 12 -17.11 9.08 -10.64
N LEU A 13 -16.28 9.55 -11.57
CA LEU A 13 -14.83 9.37 -11.53
C LEU A 13 -14.23 10.10 -10.33
N ALA A 14 -13.41 9.39 -9.57
CA ALA A 14 -12.59 9.93 -8.51
C ALA A 14 -11.22 10.40 -9.04
N TYR A 15 -10.64 9.65 -9.98
CA TYR A 15 -9.37 10.02 -10.62
C TYR A 15 -9.22 9.36 -12.00
N VAL A 16 -8.26 9.88 -12.77
CA VAL A 16 -7.74 9.27 -13.98
C VAL A 16 -6.22 9.19 -13.86
N ILE A 17 -5.67 7.99 -14.00
CA ILE A 17 -4.21 7.75 -14.00
C ILE A 17 -3.82 7.12 -15.33
N TYR A 18 -2.75 7.65 -15.93
CA TYR A 18 -2.23 7.15 -17.20
C TYR A 18 -1.17 6.07 -16.98
N THR A 19 -1.36 4.91 -17.59
CA THR A 19 -0.39 3.82 -17.61
C THR A 19 0.30 3.76 -18.98
N SER A 20 1.51 3.19 -19.06
CA SER A 20 2.35 3.21 -20.28
C SER A 20 1.70 2.54 -21.49
N GLY A 21 0.78 1.59 -21.28
CA GLY A 21 0.09 0.86 -22.34
C GLY A 21 1.01 -0.09 -23.11
N SER A 22 0.55 -1.32 -23.36
CA SER A 22 1.33 -2.32 -24.12
C SER A 22 1.64 -1.93 -25.57
N THR A 23 0.95 -0.92 -26.11
CA THR A 23 1.11 -0.41 -27.48
C THR A 23 2.02 0.83 -27.55
N GLY A 24 2.63 1.25 -26.44
CA GLY A 24 3.46 2.46 -26.36
C GLY A 24 2.68 3.78 -26.32
N MET A 25 1.35 3.73 -26.38
CA MET A 25 0.48 4.89 -26.18
C MET A 25 -0.12 4.83 -24.77
N PRO A 26 0.03 5.88 -23.95
CA PRO A 26 -0.54 5.89 -22.61
C PRO A 26 -2.06 5.73 -22.61
N LYS A 27 -2.58 4.92 -21.68
CA LYS A 27 -4.02 4.68 -21.51
C LYS A 27 -4.48 5.25 -20.17
N GLY A 28 -5.54 6.06 -20.20
CA GLY A 28 -6.15 6.62 -18.99
C GLY A 28 -7.07 5.61 -18.32
N VAL A 29 -6.72 5.18 -17.11
CA VAL A 29 -7.57 4.35 -16.26
C VAL A 29 -8.50 5.26 -15.48
N MET A 30 -9.79 5.18 -15.78
CA MET A 30 -10.84 5.97 -15.15
C MET A 30 -11.41 5.20 -13.96
N VAL A 31 -11.19 5.70 -12.74
CA VAL A 31 -11.62 5.01 -11.51
C VAL A 31 -12.77 5.77 -10.87
N GLU A 32 -13.87 5.06 -10.57
CA GLU A 32 -15.04 5.62 -9.89
C GLU A 32 -14.86 5.68 -8.35
N HIS A 33 -15.52 6.64 -7.70
CA HIS A 33 -15.54 6.79 -6.24
C HIS A 33 -15.92 5.50 -5.49
N LYS A 34 -16.87 4.71 -6.00
CA LYS A 34 -17.30 3.46 -5.36
C LYS A 34 -16.15 2.46 -5.21
N GLY A 35 -15.25 2.38 -6.19
CA GLY A 35 -14.10 1.48 -6.18
C GLY A 35 -13.07 1.94 -5.17
N VAL A 36 -12.77 3.24 -5.18
CA VAL A 36 -11.86 3.87 -4.21
C VAL A 36 -12.36 3.66 -2.78
N LEU A 37 -13.64 3.94 -2.52
CA LEU A 37 -14.20 3.74 -1.19
C LEU A 37 -14.16 2.28 -0.75
N ASN A 38 -14.47 1.32 -1.63
CA ASN A 38 -14.32 -0.10 -1.31
C ASN A 38 -12.90 -0.46 -0.88
N TYR A 39 -11.90 0.01 -1.64
CA TYR A 39 -10.50 -0.20 -1.31
C TYR A 39 -10.12 0.46 0.02
N LEU A 40 -10.46 1.74 0.23
CA LEU A 40 -10.06 2.47 1.43
C LEU A 40 -10.71 1.93 2.72
N TYR A 41 -11.98 1.50 2.68
CA TYR A 41 -12.60 0.83 3.82
C TYR A 41 -11.93 -0.49 4.14
N PHE A 42 -11.55 -1.26 3.11
CA PHE A 42 -10.76 -2.46 3.28
C PHE A 42 -9.38 -2.15 3.90
N ALA A 43 -8.65 -1.18 3.35
CA ALA A 43 -7.31 -0.78 3.78
C ALA A 43 -7.31 -0.29 5.24
N ASN A 44 -8.26 0.57 5.62
CA ASN A 44 -8.40 1.05 6.99
C ASN A 44 -8.68 -0.09 7.98
N LYS A 45 -9.57 -1.01 7.61
CA LYS A 45 -9.87 -2.18 8.45
C LYS A 45 -8.69 -3.12 8.56
N LYS A 46 -8.04 -3.45 7.45
CA LYS A 46 -7.00 -4.48 7.38
C LYS A 46 -5.66 -3.98 7.92
N TYR A 47 -5.19 -2.83 7.45
CA TYR A 47 -3.90 -2.26 7.82
C TYR A 47 -4.01 -1.43 9.09
N GLY A 48 -5.06 -0.58 9.17
CA GLY A 48 -5.29 0.30 10.32
C GLY A 48 -5.92 -0.39 11.53
N SER A 49 -6.53 -1.56 11.36
CA SER A 49 -7.30 -2.24 12.42
C SER A 49 -8.41 -1.35 13.00
N ASN A 50 -9.01 -0.50 12.16
CA ASN A 50 -10.02 0.50 12.53
C ASN A 50 -9.58 1.50 13.62
N ARG A 51 -8.27 1.68 13.83
CA ARG A 51 -7.73 2.75 14.68
C ARG A 51 -7.40 3.97 13.82
N CYS A 52 -7.24 5.14 14.45
CA CYS A 52 -6.61 6.28 13.78
C CYS A 52 -5.20 5.87 13.34
N ILE A 53 -4.91 6.03 12.04
CA ILE A 53 -3.62 5.73 11.46
C ILE A 53 -3.05 6.93 10.73
N ASN A 54 -1.75 7.11 10.85
CA ASN A 54 -0.99 8.01 9.98
C ASN A 54 -0.48 7.25 8.76
N SER A 55 0.04 7.97 7.78
CA SER A 55 0.74 7.38 6.65
C SER A 55 1.96 8.20 6.27
N VAL A 56 2.84 7.59 5.47
CA VAL A 56 3.88 8.31 4.74
C VAL A 56 3.59 8.23 3.24
N LEU A 57 3.63 9.38 2.57
CA LEU A 57 3.60 9.51 1.13
C LEU A 57 5.03 9.73 0.63
N SER A 58 5.61 8.71 0.02
CA SER A 58 7.00 8.69 -0.45
C SER A 58 7.09 8.19 -1.90
N SER A 59 6.09 8.50 -2.71
CA SER A 59 6.02 8.08 -4.12
C SER A 59 5.23 9.09 -4.93
N SER A 60 5.52 9.18 -6.22
CA SER A 60 4.81 10.07 -7.14
C SER A 60 3.30 9.81 -7.14
N ILE A 61 2.52 10.88 -7.02
CA ILE A 61 1.05 10.85 -7.11
C ILE A 61 0.53 10.44 -8.50
N ALA A 62 1.42 10.28 -9.49
CA ALA A 62 1.09 9.69 -10.77
C ALA A 62 0.77 8.19 -10.68
N PHE A 63 1.15 7.51 -9.59
CA PHE A 63 0.81 6.12 -9.33
C PHE A 63 -0.36 5.99 -8.37
N ASP A 64 -1.27 5.07 -8.65
CA ASP A 64 -2.47 4.85 -7.82
C ASP A 64 -2.14 4.23 -6.46
N ALA A 65 -0.96 3.62 -6.29
CA ALA A 65 -0.43 3.20 -4.99
C ALA A 65 -0.53 4.30 -3.92
N THR A 66 -0.38 5.57 -4.31
CA THR A 66 -0.46 6.74 -3.41
C THR A 66 -1.85 6.95 -2.82
N VAL A 67 -2.92 6.44 -3.43
CA VAL A 67 -4.30 6.49 -2.90
C VAL A 67 -4.36 5.87 -1.50
N THR A 68 -3.61 4.79 -1.28
CA THR A 68 -3.48 4.14 0.04
C THR A 68 -2.95 5.10 1.08
N SER A 69 -1.81 5.74 0.81
CA SER A 69 -1.15 6.64 1.75
C SER A 69 -1.94 7.94 1.92
N LEU A 70 -2.49 8.50 0.84
CA LEU A 70 -3.19 9.78 0.88
C LEU A 70 -4.50 9.71 1.67
N TYR A 71 -5.39 8.78 1.29
CA TYR A 71 -6.79 8.86 1.73
C TYR A 71 -7.15 7.95 2.89
N THR A 72 -6.44 6.83 3.09
CA THR A 72 -6.70 5.93 4.23
C THR A 72 -6.61 6.63 5.59
N PRO A 73 -5.56 7.42 5.91
CA PRO A 73 -5.48 8.08 7.22
C PRO A 73 -6.64 9.05 7.45
N TRP A 74 -7.08 9.77 6.41
CA TRP A 74 -8.17 10.74 6.51
C TRP A 74 -9.53 10.12 6.82
N LEU A 75 -9.76 8.83 6.49
CA LEU A 75 -10.96 8.11 6.93
C LEU A 75 -11.04 7.94 8.45
N SER A 76 -9.91 8.08 9.14
CA SER A 76 -9.77 7.85 10.58
C SER A 76 -9.27 9.08 11.36
N GLY A 77 -9.12 10.23 10.68
CA GLY A 77 -8.62 11.48 11.27
C GLY A 77 -7.10 11.55 11.47
N GLY A 78 -6.33 10.70 10.79
CA GLY A 78 -4.87 10.68 10.87
C GLY A 78 -4.17 11.62 9.91
N LEU A 79 -2.84 11.65 10.00
CA LEU A 79 -1.96 12.55 9.24
C LEU A 79 -1.25 11.82 8.09
N VAL A 80 -0.82 12.60 7.09
CA VAL A 80 0.02 12.14 5.97
C VAL A 80 1.34 12.92 6.03
N ASP A 81 2.44 12.22 6.31
CA ASP A 81 3.78 12.80 6.22
C ASP A 81 4.27 12.68 4.78
N ILE A 82 4.69 13.79 4.17
CA ILE A 82 5.07 13.85 2.76
C ILE A 82 6.59 13.91 2.66
N ILE A 83 7.17 12.91 1.99
CA ILE A 83 8.59 12.88 1.64
C ILE A 83 8.74 13.39 0.20
N LYS A 84 9.78 14.19 -0.04
CA LYS A 84 10.06 14.71 -1.38
C LYS A 84 10.56 13.57 -2.28
N ASP A 85 10.18 13.66 -3.55
CA ASP A 85 10.62 12.74 -4.59
C ASP A 85 12.16 12.67 -4.64
N GLY A 86 12.71 11.47 -4.62
CA GLY A 86 14.15 11.21 -4.62
C GLY A 86 14.84 11.26 -3.26
N GLU A 87 14.12 11.56 -2.17
CA GLU A 87 14.66 11.54 -0.80
C GLU A 87 14.26 10.28 -0.02
N GLU A 88 13.59 9.31 -0.64
CA GLU A 88 12.97 8.16 0.04
C GLU A 88 13.98 7.38 0.87
N LEU A 89 15.11 6.97 0.28
CA LEU A 89 16.13 6.18 1.00
C LEU A 89 16.82 6.94 2.13
N ASN A 90 16.85 8.28 2.05
CA ASN A 90 17.56 9.12 3.02
C ASN A 90 16.65 9.54 4.18
N VAL A 91 15.33 9.65 3.94
CA VAL A 91 14.37 10.25 4.88
C VAL A 91 13.36 9.23 5.40
N LEU A 92 12.91 8.27 4.59
CA LEU A 92 11.86 7.34 4.99
C LEU A 92 12.28 6.42 6.16
N PRO A 93 13.50 5.85 6.21
CA PRO A 93 13.92 5.01 7.33
C PRO A 93 13.87 5.74 8.68
N SER A 94 14.44 6.95 8.77
CA SER A 94 14.41 7.76 10.01
C SER A 94 12.99 8.19 10.37
N THR A 95 12.20 8.62 9.38
CA THR A 95 10.77 8.97 9.58
C THR A 95 10.00 7.80 10.20
N ILE A 96 10.24 6.58 9.72
CA ILE A 96 9.61 5.35 10.24
C ILE A 96 10.02 5.08 11.69
N MET A 97 11.27 5.32 12.06
CA MET A 97 11.76 5.06 13.41
C MET A 97 11.25 6.09 14.43
N GLU A 98 10.79 7.26 13.99
CA GLU A 98 10.28 8.34 14.84
C GLU A 98 8.75 8.33 15.03
N VAL A 99 8.03 7.40 14.38
CA VAL A 99 6.57 7.37 14.45
C VAL A 99 6.08 7.10 15.88
N LYS A 100 5.07 7.85 16.30
CA LYS A 100 4.44 7.73 17.63
C LYS A 100 3.06 7.08 17.60
N ASN A 101 2.44 7.09 16.43
CA ASN A 101 1.14 6.51 16.18
C ASN A 101 1.31 5.35 15.21
N LYS A 102 0.27 4.53 15.11
CA LYS A 102 0.21 3.50 14.09
C LYS A 102 0.30 4.13 12.70
N THR A 103 1.26 3.68 11.90
CA THR A 103 1.55 4.28 10.59
C THR A 103 1.53 3.22 9.49
N ILE A 104 0.94 3.55 8.34
CA ILE A 104 1.03 2.74 7.13
C ILE A 104 2.06 3.30 6.16
N VAL A 105 2.82 2.42 5.51
CA VAL A 105 3.85 2.80 4.54
C VAL A 105 3.72 1.92 3.30
N LYS A 106 3.42 2.53 2.15
CA LYS A 106 3.28 1.83 0.87
C LYS A 106 4.59 1.93 0.10
N VAL A 107 5.21 0.79 -0.21
CA VAL A 107 6.55 0.72 -0.86
C VAL A 107 6.63 -0.45 -1.82
N THR A 108 7.63 -0.45 -2.71
CA THR A 108 7.97 -1.62 -3.52
C THR A 108 8.89 -2.58 -2.74
N PRO A 109 8.94 -3.87 -3.09
CA PRO A 109 9.93 -4.81 -2.58
C PRO A 109 11.37 -4.29 -2.68
N SER A 110 11.73 -3.68 -3.82
CA SER A 110 13.07 -3.12 -4.05
C SER A 110 13.41 -1.99 -3.07
N LEU A 111 12.50 -1.03 -2.87
CA LEU A 111 12.72 0.06 -1.92
C LEU A 111 12.80 -0.45 -0.48
N LEU A 112 11.91 -1.37 -0.09
CA LEU A 112 11.92 -1.96 1.25
C LEU A 112 13.22 -2.72 1.54
N SER A 113 13.72 -3.48 0.56
CA SER A 113 15.01 -4.18 0.66
C SER A 113 16.19 -3.21 0.84
N ALA A 114 16.19 -2.11 0.09
CA ALA A 114 17.21 -1.07 0.21
C ALA A 114 17.16 -0.37 1.57
N MET A 115 15.96 -0.03 2.06
CA MET A 115 15.77 0.54 3.40
C MET A 115 16.28 -0.41 4.50
N GLY A 116 16.06 -1.72 4.34
CA GLY A 116 16.57 -2.75 5.25
C GLY A 116 18.07 -2.67 5.56
N LYS A 117 18.86 -2.09 4.65
CA LYS A 117 20.32 -1.94 4.81
C LYS A 117 20.74 -0.68 5.58
N VAL A 118 19.83 0.27 5.75
CA VAL A 118 20.10 1.58 6.36
C VAL A 118 19.28 1.83 7.63
N PHE A 119 18.30 0.97 7.93
CA PHE A 119 17.60 1.02 9.22
C PHE A 119 18.58 0.80 10.37
N GLU A 120 18.45 1.66 11.38
CA GLU A 120 19.04 1.40 12.69
C GLU A 120 18.17 0.36 13.41
N VAL A 121 18.78 -0.71 13.90
CA VAL A 121 18.06 -1.77 14.61
C VAL A 121 17.75 -1.30 16.02
N ASP A 122 16.46 -1.17 16.35
CA ASP A 122 16.01 -0.92 17.72
C ASP A 122 14.73 -1.71 18.05
N LYS A 123 14.92 -2.88 18.68
CA LYS A 123 13.82 -3.76 19.09
C LYS A 123 13.06 -3.26 20.33
N LYS A 124 13.53 -2.22 21.02
CA LYS A 124 12.90 -1.70 22.25
C LYS A 124 11.91 -0.58 21.98
N MET A 125 11.94 0.00 20.77
CA MET A 125 11.04 1.07 20.38
C MET A 125 9.63 0.54 20.14
N ASN A 126 8.64 1.17 20.76
CA ASN A 126 7.22 0.84 20.58
C ASN A 126 6.70 1.42 19.25
N ILE A 127 7.18 0.88 18.14
CA ILE A 127 6.81 1.30 16.79
C ILE A 127 5.67 0.42 16.29
N GLU A 128 4.64 0.99 15.68
CA GLU A 128 3.56 0.24 15.04
C GLU A 128 3.47 0.62 13.55
N VAL A 129 4.23 -0.08 12.70
CA VAL A 129 4.25 0.21 11.26
C VAL A 129 3.74 -0.97 10.45
N SER A 130 2.84 -0.68 9.52
CA SER A 130 2.35 -1.65 8.55
C SER A 130 2.87 -1.29 7.16
N PHE A 131 3.82 -2.08 6.66
CA PHE A 131 4.29 -2.02 5.29
C PHE A 131 3.29 -2.69 4.36
N ILE A 132 2.79 -1.94 3.39
CA ILE A 132 2.03 -2.46 2.27
C ILE A 132 3.00 -2.52 1.10
N VAL A 133 3.38 -3.73 0.72
CA VAL A 133 4.43 -3.96 -0.27
C VAL A 133 3.78 -4.43 -1.56
N GLY A 134 4.08 -3.80 -2.69
CA GLY A 134 3.47 -4.19 -3.96
C GLY A 134 4.13 -3.54 -5.18
N GLY A 135 3.59 -3.84 -6.35
CA GLY A 135 4.11 -3.36 -7.64
C GLY A 135 5.22 -4.23 -8.24
N GLU A 136 5.82 -5.12 -7.44
CA GLU A 136 6.81 -6.11 -7.88
C GLU A 136 6.54 -7.45 -7.15
N GLN A 137 7.15 -8.54 -7.61
CA GLN A 137 7.16 -9.78 -6.85
C GLN A 137 7.94 -9.58 -5.54
N LEU A 138 7.37 -9.98 -4.40
CA LEU A 138 8.02 -9.88 -3.09
C LEU A 138 8.83 -11.15 -2.78
N PRO A 139 10.17 -11.10 -2.74
CA PRO A 139 10.99 -12.23 -2.35
C PRO A 139 10.90 -12.48 -0.84
N SER A 140 10.99 -13.75 -0.42
CA SER A 140 10.98 -14.12 1.00
C SER A 140 12.17 -13.53 1.78
N SER A 141 13.30 -13.31 1.11
CA SER A 141 14.52 -12.71 1.69
C SER A 141 14.34 -11.25 2.15
N VAL A 142 13.38 -10.50 1.59
CA VAL A 142 13.07 -9.14 2.06
C VAL A 142 12.39 -9.18 3.43
N LEU A 143 11.60 -10.24 3.70
CA LEU A 143 10.88 -10.37 4.98
C LEU A 143 11.84 -10.58 6.15
N SER A 144 12.90 -11.37 5.97
CA SER A 144 13.87 -11.63 7.04
C SER A 144 14.59 -10.36 7.46
N VAL A 145 15.05 -9.56 6.48
CA VAL A 145 15.74 -8.29 6.75
C VAL A 145 14.87 -7.33 7.57
N ILE A 146 13.58 -7.23 7.25
CA ILE A 146 12.69 -6.28 7.93
C ILE A 146 12.22 -6.79 9.29
N LYS A 147 11.95 -8.09 9.44
CA LYS A 147 11.55 -8.69 10.72
C LYS A 147 12.63 -8.54 11.79
N ASP A 148 13.90 -8.52 11.40
CA ASP A 148 15.01 -8.37 12.35
C ASP A 148 15.14 -6.95 12.93
N ILE A 149 14.52 -5.95 12.31
CA ILE A 149 14.63 -4.55 12.73
C ILE A 149 13.70 -4.22 13.92
N SER A 150 12.43 -4.64 13.86
CA SER A 150 11.44 -4.37 14.90
C SER A 150 10.28 -5.37 14.88
N ASP A 151 9.87 -5.85 16.06
CA ASP A 151 8.66 -6.69 16.23
C ASP A 151 7.35 -5.92 15.93
N GLY A 152 7.45 -4.59 15.91
CA GLY A 152 6.37 -3.66 15.58
C GLY A 152 6.01 -3.62 14.10
N PHE A 153 6.87 -4.16 13.24
CA PHE A 153 6.70 -4.13 11.79
C PHE A 153 5.81 -5.26 11.30
N LYS A 154 4.74 -4.90 10.59
CA LYS A 154 3.84 -5.81 9.89
C LYS A 154 4.01 -5.62 8.40
N ILE A 155 4.08 -6.72 7.65
CA ILE A 155 4.26 -6.68 6.20
C ILE A 155 3.08 -7.37 5.53
N PHE A 156 2.45 -6.66 4.61
CA PHE A 156 1.40 -7.16 3.74
C PHE A 156 1.91 -7.15 2.30
N ASN A 157 1.84 -8.28 1.62
CA ASN A 157 2.06 -8.32 0.17
C ASN A 157 0.73 -7.97 -0.50
N GLU A 158 0.70 -6.89 -1.28
CA GLU A 158 -0.49 -6.42 -1.98
C GLU A 158 -0.24 -6.44 -3.48
N TYR A 159 -1.22 -6.99 -4.20
CA TYR A 159 -1.24 -6.99 -5.65
C TYR A 159 -2.52 -6.34 -6.18
N GLY A 160 -2.36 -5.53 -7.21
CA GLY A 160 -3.45 -4.97 -7.99
C GLY A 160 -2.88 -4.16 -9.15
N PRO A 161 -3.37 -4.36 -10.38
CA PRO A 161 -3.15 -3.39 -11.45
C PRO A 161 -4.01 -2.14 -11.23
N THR A 162 -3.65 -1.03 -11.87
CA THR A 162 -4.36 0.25 -11.74
C THR A 162 -5.85 0.12 -12.10
N GLU A 163 -6.16 -0.72 -13.09
CA GLU A 163 -7.52 -1.05 -13.55
C GLU A 163 -8.39 -1.73 -12.49
N ALA A 164 -7.77 -2.37 -11.48
CA ALA A 164 -8.47 -3.03 -10.38
C ALA A 164 -8.57 -2.17 -9.11
N VAL A 165 -8.15 -0.89 -9.18
CA VAL A 165 -8.13 0.08 -8.08
C VAL A 165 -7.12 -0.29 -7.00
N VAL A 166 -5.86 0.13 -7.18
CA VAL A 166 -4.78 0.03 -6.20
C VAL A 166 -4.40 -1.42 -5.88
N GLY A 167 -5.03 -2.03 -4.87
CA GLY A 167 -4.77 -3.39 -4.42
C GLY A 167 -6.05 -4.21 -4.41
N CYS A 168 -6.08 -5.28 -5.21
CA CYS A 168 -7.27 -6.13 -5.34
C CYS A 168 -7.14 -7.47 -4.61
N CYS A 169 -5.91 -7.86 -4.22
CA CYS A 169 -5.67 -8.99 -3.34
C CYS A 169 -4.45 -8.79 -2.44
N ILE A 170 -4.47 -9.47 -1.30
CA ILE A 170 -3.44 -9.32 -0.27
C ILE A 170 -3.07 -10.64 0.41
N PHE A 171 -1.81 -10.70 0.85
CA PHE A 171 -1.31 -11.74 1.73
C PHE A 171 -0.69 -11.13 2.99
N ASP A 172 -1.01 -11.72 4.14
CA ASP A 172 -0.52 -11.31 5.44
C ASP A 172 0.69 -12.18 5.81
N THR A 173 1.88 -11.59 5.84
CA THR A 173 3.12 -12.38 5.90
C THR A 173 3.45 -12.95 7.29
N ARG A 174 2.61 -12.67 8.29
CA ARG A 174 2.76 -13.21 9.66
C ARG A 174 2.66 -14.72 9.71
N SER A 175 1.83 -15.31 8.85
CA SER A 175 1.68 -16.77 8.71
C SER A 175 2.53 -17.34 7.58
N PHE A 176 3.48 -16.57 7.04
CA PHE A 176 4.32 -17.04 5.94
C PHE A 176 5.48 -17.87 6.48
N GLU A 177 5.53 -19.13 6.06
CA GLU A 177 6.66 -20.02 6.26
C GLU A 177 7.62 -19.88 5.08
N THR A 178 8.92 -19.81 5.36
CA THR A 178 9.97 -19.43 4.39
C THR A 178 10.35 -20.56 3.43
N GLU A 179 9.52 -21.59 3.27
CA GLU A 179 9.77 -22.72 2.36
C GLU A 179 9.64 -22.31 0.87
N PHE A 180 9.08 -21.13 0.59
CA PHE A 180 8.94 -20.59 -0.76
C PHE A 180 9.84 -19.36 -0.96
N ASP A 181 10.42 -19.25 -2.16
CA ASP A 181 11.29 -18.13 -2.54
C ASP A 181 10.53 -16.80 -2.71
N SER A 182 9.22 -16.87 -2.97
CA SER A 182 8.37 -15.68 -3.17
C SER A 182 7.11 -15.74 -2.34
N VAL A 183 6.72 -14.56 -1.86
CA VAL A 183 5.52 -14.38 -1.04
C VAL A 183 4.29 -14.39 -1.95
N PRO A 184 3.26 -15.20 -1.68
CA PRO A 184 2.02 -15.19 -2.44
C PRO A 184 1.34 -13.82 -2.44
N VAL A 185 0.55 -13.53 -3.47
CA VAL A 185 -0.30 -12.33 -3.53
C VAL A 185 -1.57 -12.47 -2.69
N GLY A 186 -1.94 -13.70 -2.31
CA GLY A 186 -2.97 -14.01 -1.33
C GLY A 186 -4.41 -13.95 -1.85
N LYS A 187 -5.32 -13.41 -1.04
CA LYS A 187 -6.78 -13.51 -1.24
C LYS A 187 -7.37 -12.16 -1.66
N ALA A 188 -8.48 -12.23 -2.40
CA ALA A 188 -9.24 -11.06 -2.82
C ALA A 188 -9.62 -10.16 -1.62
N ILE A 189 -9.62 -8.85 -1.84
CA ILE A 189 -10.21 -7.90 -0.88
C ILE A 189 -11.75 -8.01 -0.85
N ALA A 190 -12.38 -7.29 0.06
CA ALA A 190 -13.84 -7.23 0.13
C ALA A 190 -14.46 -6.78 -1.19
N ASN A 191 -15.59 -7.38 -1.57
CA ASN A 191 -16.33 -7.11 -2.81
C ASN A 191 -15.53 -7.32 -4.12
N THR A 192 -14.43 -8.08 -4.06
CA THR A 192 -13.60 -8.44 -5.21
C THR A 192 -13.59 -9.96 -5.37
N ARG A 193 -13.46 -10.44 -6.62
CA ARG A 193 -13.31 -11.87 -6.94
C ARG A 193 -12.05 -12.06 -7.77
N LEU A 194 -11.31 -13.11 -7.46
CA LEU A 194 -10.18 -13.58 -8.26
C LEU A 194 -10.62 -14.84 -9.00
N TYR A 195 -10.26 -14.92 -10.26
CA TYR A 195 -10.50 -16.09 -11.10
C TYR A 195 -9.17 -16.53 -11.70
N LEU A 196 -8.88 -17.83 -11.60
CA LEU A 196 -7.80 -18.48 -12.33
C LEU A 196 -8.46 -19.32 -13.42
N LEU A 197 -8.32 -18.87 -14.65
CA LEU A 197 -8.99 -19.42 -15.81
C LEU A 197 -7.96 -20.12 -16.69
N ASN A 198 -8.35 -21.19 -17.37
CA ASN A 198 -7.54 -21.74 -18.46
C ASN A 198 -7.92 -21.05 -19.78
N GLU A 199 -7.32 -21.47 -20.90
CA GLU A 199 -7.61 -20.86 -22.20
C GLU A 199 -9.07 -21.04 -22.68
N GLN A 200 -9.80 -22.01 -22.13
CA GLN A 200 -11.15 -22.38 -22.53
C GLN A 200 -12.24 -21.83 -21.62
N ARG A 201 -11.94 -21.61 -20.32
CA ARG A 201 -12.71 -20.79 -19.37
C ARG A 201 -12.08 -20.74 -18.00
#